data_AF-A0A7X7VAY0-F1
#
_entry.id   AF-A0A7X7VAY0-F1
#
_cell.length_a   1.000
_cell.length_b   1.000
_cell.length_c   1.000
_cell.angle_alpha   90.00
_cell.angle_beta   90.00
_cell.angle_gamma   90.00
#
_symmetry.space_group_name_H-M   'P 1'
#
loop_
_entity.id
_entity.type
_entity.pdbx_description
1 polymer ?
#
loop_
_entity_poly.entity_id
_entity_poly.type
_entity_poly.pdbx_seq_one_letter_code
_entity_poly.pdbx_strand_id
1 'polypeptide(L)'
;MGKTIVVLVLIAAAAYFVYQQTSQPASEEVQLVKHLEERYAVVVNKFLSASGRAGSIGMDTTFDSETAVVQIKQVQSELAELQATLTEDKAIARADALAEKIAYFCNKNDITRP
;
A
#
# COMPACT_ATOMS: atom_id res chain seq x y z
N MET A 1 27.14 -9.70 -27.31
CA MET A 1 25.69 -9.98 -27.52
C MET A 1 25.06 -10.88 -26.44
N GLY A 2 25.81 -11.63 -25.62
CA GLY A 2 25.20 -12.49 -24.58
C GLY A 2 24.56 -11.77 -23.39
N LYS A 3 25.10 -10.61 -22.97
CA LYS A 3 24.61 -9.88 -21.79
C LYS A 3 23.19 -9.32 -21.95
N THR A 4 22.81 -8.87 -23.14
CA THR A 4 21.47 -8.34 -23.43
C THR A 4 20.39 -9.42 -23.41
N ILE A 5 20.72 -10.65 -23.82
CA ILE A 5 19.80 -11.79 -23.77
C ILE A 5 19.54 -12.20 -22.31
N VAL A 6 20.56 -12.20 -21.46
CA VAL A 6 20.41 -12.51 -20.02
C VAL A 6 19.51 -11.49 -19.32
N VAL A 7 19.67 -10.20 -19.64
CA VAL A 7 18.82 -9.14 -19.07
C VAL A 7 17.36 -9.29 -19.51
N LEU A 8 17.11 -9.61 -20.78
CA LEU A 8 15.75 -9.84 -21.27
C LEU A 8 15.09 -11.06 -20.63
N VAL A 9 15.84 -12.15 -20.41
CA VAL A 9 15.33 -13.34 -19.72
C VAL A 9 15.02 -13.03 -18.25
N LEU A 10 15.85 -12.23 -17.57
CA LEU A 10 15.59 -11.80 -16.20
C LEU A 10 14.34 -10.92 -16.08
N ILE A 11 14.13 -9.99 -17.02
CA ILE A 11 12.94 -9.14 -17.05
C ILE A 11 11.69 -9.98 -17.34
N ALA A 12 11.77 -10.92 -18.30
CA ALA A 12 10.67 -11.82 -18.61
C ALA A 12 10.33 -12.75 -17.44
N ALA A 13 11.34 -13.25 -16.72
CA ALA A 13 11.15 -14.07 -15.53
C ALA A 13 10.51 -13.28 -14.38
N ALA A 14 10.93 -12.03 -14.16
CA ALA A 14 10.32 -11.15 -13.16
C ALA A 14 8.86 -10.83 -13.52
N ALA A 15 8.58 -10.51 -14.78
CA ALA A 15 7.22 -10.26 -15.26
C ALA A 15 6.33 -11.51 -15.15
N TYR A 16 6.87 -12.68 -15.48
CA TYR A 16 6.16 -13.96 -15.34
C TYR A 16 5.88 -14.31 -13.88
N PHE A 17 6.83 -14.05 -12.98
CA PHE A 17 6.66 -14.27 -11.54
C PHE A 17 5.55 -13.37 -10.97
N VAL A 18 5.54 -12.09 -11.34
CA VAL A 18 4.46 -11.16 -11.00
C VAL A 18 3.13 -11.64 -11.58
N TYR A 19 3.10 -12.04 -12.85
CA TYR A 19 1.89 -12.55 -13.51
C TYR A 19 1.33 -13.78 -12.80
N GLN A 20 2.17 -14.77 -12.51
CA GLN A 20 1.77 -16.01 -11.84
C GLN A 20 1.29 -15.75 -10.39
N GLN A 21 1.86 -14.76 -9.70
CA GLN A 21 1.39 -14.31 -8.39
C GLN A 21 0.02 -13.60 -8.47
N THR A 22 -0.29 -12.96 -9.60
CA THR A 22 -1.56 -12.23 -9.82
C THR A 22 -2.66 -13.04 -10.52
N SER A 23 -2.33 -14.13 -11.21
CA SER A 23 -3.27 -14.88 -12.07
C SER A 23 -3.88 -16.14 -11.44
N GLN A 24 -3.57 -16.48 -10.18
CA GLN A 24 -4.40 -17.43 -9.45
C GLN A 24 -5.71 -16.75 -9.02
N PRO A 25 -6.87 -17.42 -9.12
CA PRO A 25 -8.14 -16.84 -8.70
C PRO A 25 -8.00 -16.38 -7.25
N ALA A 26 -8.04 -15.06 -7.07
CA ALA A 26 -7.80 -14.45 -5.78
C ALA A 26 -8.91 -14.91 -4.83
N SER A 27 -8.52 -15.66 -3.81
CA SER A 27 -9.38 -15.96 -2.68
C SER A 27 -10.05 -14.68 -2.17
N GLU A 28 -11.27 -14.81 -1.65
CA GLU A 28 -12.03 -13.69 -1.09
C GLU A 28 -11.21 -12.90 -0.07
N GLU A 29 -10.39 -13.58 0.76
CA GLU A 29 -9.46 -12.94 1.70
C GLU A 29 -8.42 -12.04 1.00
N VAL A 30 -7.85 -12.50 -0.11
CA VAL A 30 -6.89 -11.73 -0.91
C VAL A 30 -7.55 -10.51 -1.56
N GLN A 31 -8.82 -10.63 -1.95
CA GLN A 31 -9.58 -9.49 -2.50
C GLN A 31 -9.91 -8.46 -1.42
N LEU A 32 -10.21 -8.89 -0.20
CA LEU A 32 -10.43 -7.99 0.95
C LEU A 32 -9.16 -7.19 1.26
N VAL A 33 -8.01 -7.85 1.35
CA VAL A 33 -6.72 -7.16 1.56
C VAL A 33 -6.41 -6.22 0.40
N LYS A 34 -6.72 -6.61 -0.84
CA LYS A 34 -6.51 -5.77 -2.03
C LYS A 34 -7.37 -4.50 -2.00
N HIS A 35 -8.65 -4.62 -1.65
CA HIS A 35 -9.54 -3.46 -1.53
C HIS A 35 -9.04 -2.49 -0.46
N LEU A 36 -8.47 -3.03 0.63
CA LEU A 36 -7.85 -2.22 1.68
C LEU A 36 -6.57 -1.52 1.21
N GLU A 37 -5.74 -2.22 0.40
CA GLU A 37 -4.57 -1.64 -0.28
C GLU A 37 -4.97 -0.48 -1.21
N GLU A 38 -6.03 -0.65 -2.00
CA GLU A 38 -6.53 0.39 -2.92
C GLU A 38 -7.01 1.63 -2.15
N ARG A 39 -7.78 1.42 -1.07
CA ARG A 39 -8.19 2.53 -0.18
C ARG A 39 -7.00 3.25 0.43
N TYR A 40 -6.01 2.52 0.93
CA TYR A 40 -4.77 3.10 1.45
C TYR A 40 -4.06 3.97 0.40
N ALA A 41 -3.92 3.47 -0.83
CA ALA A 41 -3.25 4.20 -1.92
C ALA A 41 -3.96 5.52 -2.26
N VAL A 42 -5.30 5.53 -2.27
CA VAL A 42 -6.09 6.73 -2.51
C VAL A 42 -5.86 7.78 -1.41
N VAL A 43 -5.86 7.34 -0.14
CA VAL A 43 -5.68 8.25 1.01
C VAL A 43 -4.25 8.81 1.05
N VAL A 44 -3.24 7.98 0.81
CA VAL A 44 -1.84 8.43 0.73
C VAL A 44 -1.64 9.44 -0.39
N ASN A 45 -2.22 9.18 -1.57
CA ASN A 45 -2.13 10.13 -2.69
C ASN A 45 -2.81 11.46 -2.34
N LYS A 46 -3.93 11.43 -1.62
CA LYS A 46 -4.60 12.63 -1.11
C LYS A 46 -3.70 13.39 -0.11
N PHE A 47 -3.06 12.69 0.82
CA PHE A 47 -2.10 13.29 1.76
C PHE A 47 -0.93 13.95 1.02
N LEU A 48 -0.26 13.22 0.12
CA LEU A 48 0.87 13.73 -0.65
C LEU A 48 0.48 14.92 -1.53
N SER A 49 -0.72 14.88 -2.13
CA SER A 49 -1.26 15.99 -2.92
C SER A 49 -1.54 17.22 -2.06
N ALA A 50 -2.08 17.05 -0.84
CA ALA A 50 -2.27 18.14 0.11
C ALA A 50 -0.91 18.74 0.54
N SER A 51 0.02 17.91 1.01
CA SER A 51 1.36 18.35 1.41
C SER A 51 2.14 19.04 0.29
N GLY A 52 2.03 18.54 -0.96
CA GLY A 52 2.66 19.15 -2.13
C GLY A 52 2.05 20.50 -2.52
N ARG A 53 0.74 20.67 -2.35
CA ARG A 53 0.04 21.96 -2.59
C ARG A 53 0.31 22.99 -1.50
N ALA A 54 0.43 22.56 -0.24
CA ALA A 54 0.84 23.43 0.86
C ALA A 54 2.19 24.10 0.56
N GLY A 55 3.17 23.31 0.10
CA GLY A 55 4.52 23.78 -0.19
C GLY A 55 4.65 24.62 -1.48
N SER A 56 3.73 24.47 -2.44
CA SER A 56 3.84 25.16 -3.74
C SER A 56 2.95 26.40 -3.88
N ILE A 57 1.81 26.45 -3.17
CA ILE A 57 0.80 27.50 -3.37
C ILE A 57 0.52 28.30 -2.09
N GLY A 58 1.11 27.92 -0.95
CA GLY A 58 0.84 28.57 0.35
C GLY A 58 -0.62 28.46 0.80
N MET A 59 -1.36 27.51 0.22
CA MET A 59 -2.75 27.22 0.56
C MET A 59 -2.76 26.40 1.84
N ASP A 60 -3.59 26.77 2.82
CA ASP A 60 -3.73 26.01 4.06
C ASP A 60 -4.46 24.69 3.77
N THR A 61 -3.68 23.65 3.48
CA THR A 61 -4.19 22.28 3.31
C THR A 61 -3.98 21.44 4.57
N THR A 62 -3.73 22.06 5.71
CA THR A 62 -3.47 21.36 6.99
C THR A 62 -4.64 20.46 7.35
N PHE A 63 -5.86 20.98 7.19
CA PHE A 63 -7.11 20.23 7.40
C PHE A 63 -7.24 18.98 6.51
N ASP A 64 -6.82 19.08 5.24
CA ASP A 64 -6.86 17.95 4.30
C ASP A 64 -5.82 16.88 4.68
N SER A 65 -4.63 17.28 5.13
CA SER A 65 -3.61 16.35 5.61
C SER A 65 -4.01 15.66 6.92
N GLU A 66 -4.60 16.37 7.88
CA GLU A 66 -5.10 15.78 9.13
C GLU A 66 -6.23 14.78 8.87
N THR A 67 -7.15 15.12 7.96
CA THR A 67 -8.22 14.21 7.55
C THR A 67 -7.66 12.94 6.90
N ALA A 68 -6.63 13.07 6.05
CA ALA A 68 -5.98 11.91 5.45
C ALA A 68 -5.23 11.06 6.49
N VAL A 69 -4.63 11.67 7.51
CA VAL A 69 -4.02 10.94 8.64
C VAL A 69 -5.05 10.11 9.41
N VAL A 70 -6.22 10.68 9.71
CA VAL A 70 -7.31 9.94 10.38
C VAL A 70 -7.75 8.74 9.54
N GLN A 71 -7.88 8.92 8.22
CA GLN A 71 -8.23 7.83 7.30
C GLN A 71 -7.15 6.75 7.22
N ILE A 72 -5.85 7.12 7.28
CA ILE A 72 -4.75 6.14 7.34
C ILE A 72 -4.81 5.32 8.64
N LYS A 73 -5.09 5.96 9.78
CA LYS A 73 -5.27 5.26 11.07
C LYS A 73 -6.47 4.31 11.04
N GLN A 74 -7.57 4.73 10.39
CA GLN A 74 -8.74 3.87 10.22
C GLN A 74 -8.40 2.64 9.37
N VAL A 75 -7.69 2.82 8.25
CA VAL A 75 -7.22 1.69 7.42
C VAL A 75 -6.27 0.77 8.18
N GLN A 76 -5.42 1.31 9.05
CA GLN A 76 -4.55 0.51 9.93
C GLN A 76 -5.37 -0.35 10.91
N SER A 77 -6.43 0.20 11.50
CA SER A 77 -7.31 -0.55 12.41
C SER A 77 -8.06 -1.65 11.67
N GLU A 78 -8.64 -1.34 10.52
CA GLU A 78 -9.34 -2.30 9.66
C GLU A 78 -8.38 -3.43 9.19
N LEU A 79 -7.11 -3.09 8.93
CA LEU A 79 -6.10 -4.09 8.56
C LEU A 79 -5.75 -5.02 9.72
N ALA A 80 -5.66 -4.49 10.95
CA ALA A 80 -5.39 -5.30 12.14
C ALA A 80 -6.54 -6.25 12.45
N GLU A 81 -7.79 -5.79 12.29
CA GLU A 81 -8.98 -6.64 12.40
C GLU A 81 -9.01 -7.71 11.31
N LEU A 82 -8.71 -7.34 10.06
CA LEU A 82 -8.65 -8.28 8.96
C LEU A 82 -7.57 -9.35 9.22
N GLN A 83 -6.36 -8.96 9.63
CA GLN A 83 -5.27 -9.87 9.98
C GLN A 83 -5.66 -10.91 11.04
N ALA A 84 -6.53 -10.57 12.00
CA ALA A 84 -7.01 -11.52 13.00
C ALA A 84 -7.95 -12.60 12.43
N THR A 85 -8.53 -12.34 11.26
CA THR A 85 -9.46 -13.25 10.56
C THR A 85 -8.85 -13.96 9.37
N LEU A 86 -7.66 -13.54 8.91
CA LEU A 86 -6.98 -14.14 7.78
C LEU A 86 -6.47 -15.54 8.10
N THR A 87 -6.77 -16.48 7.22
CA THR A 87 -6.32 -17.87 7.35
C THR A 87 -5.39 -18.28 6.21
N GLU A 88 -5.40 -17.55 5.09
CA GLU A 88 -4.54 -17.83 3.96
C GLU A 88 -3.17 -17.16 4.07
N ASP A 89 -2.11 -17.96 3.93
CA ASP A 89 -0.71 -17.49 3.92
C ASP A 89 -0.46 -16.32 2.94
N LYS A 90 -1.15 -16.33 1.78
CA LYS A 90 -1.03 -15.26 0.78
C LYS A 90 -1.71 -13.97 1.21
N ALA A 91 -2.86 -14.07 1.86
CA ALA A 91 -3.56 -12.90 2.38
C ALA A 91 -2.79 -12.31 3.57
N ILE A 92 -2.25 -13.17 4.45
CA ILE A 92 -1.38 -12.78 5.57
C ILE A 92 -0.14 -12.04 5.05
N ALA A 93 0.59 -12.63 4.08
CA ALA A 93 1.78 -12.00 3.52
C ALA A 93 1.50 -10.63 2.86
N ARG A 94 0.33 -10.46 2.22
CA ARG A 94 -0.08 -9.16 1.68
C ARG A 94 -0.48 -8.17 2.77
N ALA A 95 -1.18 -8.64 3.80
CA ALA A 95 -1.57 -7.81 4.92
C ALA A 95 -0.33 -7.31 5.68
N ASP A 96 0.67 -8.16 5.87
CA ASP A 96 1.95 -7.80 6.48
C ASP A 96 2.71 -6.77 5.64
N ALA A 97 2.77 -6.97 4.32
CA ALA A 97 3.38 -6.00 3.41
C ALA A 97 2.66 -4.64 3.43
N LEU A 98 1.32 -4.63 3.54
CA LEU A 98 0.54 -3.41 3.69
C LEU A 98 0.80 -2.75 5.05
N ALA A 99 0.87 -3.53 6.13
CA ALA A 99 1.15 -3.05 7.47
C ALA A 99 2.53 -2.39 7.55
N GLU A 100 3.54 -3.00 6.92
CA GLU A 100 4.90 -2.43 6.81
C GLU A 100 4.90 -1.11 6.03
N LYS A 101 4.21 -1.04 4.89
CA LYS A 101 4.06 0.21 4.12
C LYS A 101 3.40 1.31 4.96
N ILE A 102 2.31 1.00 5.67
CA ILE A 102 1.62 1.94 6.56
C ILE A 102 2.57 2.41 7.67
N ALA A 103 3.26 1.48 8.33
CA ALA A 103 4.19 1.81 9.41
C ALA A 103 5.34 2.71 8.92
N TYR A 104 5.93 2.40 7.76
CA TYR A 104 6.97 3.21 7.14
C TYR A 104 6.45 4.61 6.79
N PHE A 105 5.25 4.71 6.22
CA PHE A 105 4.65 6.00 5.90
C PHE A 105 4.37 6.83 7.15
N CYS A 106 3.81 6.22 8.20
CA CYS A 106 3.53 6.92 9.44
C CYS A 106 4.80 7.43 10.12
N ASN A 107 5.85 6.60 10.18
CA ASN A 107 7.16 6.98 10.72
C ASN A 107 7.78 8.14 9.92
N LYS A 108 7.77 8.05 8.59
CA LYS A 108 8.35 9.07 7.71
C LYS A 108 7.67 10.44 7.82
N ASN A 109 6.39 10.49 8.18
CA ASN A 109 5.60 11.72 8.22
C ASN A 109 5.28 12.18 9.67
N ASP A 110 5.97 11.65 10.68
CA ASP A 110 5.71 11.92 12.11
C ASP A 110 4.23 11.75 12.50
N ILE A 111 3.53 10.85 11.81
CA ILE A 111 2.16 10.49 12.14
C ILE A 111 2.25 9.58 13.36
N THR A 112 2.19 10.19 14.53
CA THR A 112 2.30 9.48 15.81
C THR A 112 1.18 8.45 15.89
N ARG A 113 1.59 7.18 16.06
CA ARG A 113 0.71 6.08 16.45
C ARG A 113 -0.05 6.53 17.71
N PRO A 114 -1.38 6.36 17.79
CA PRO A 114 -2.11 6.67 19.02
C PRO A 114 -1.51 5.92 20.21
#